data_AF-A0A9Q0JKB8-F1
#
_entry.id   AF-A0A9Q0JKB8-F1
#
_cell.length_a   1.000
_cell.length_b   1.000
_cell.length_c   1.000
_cell.angle_alpha   90.00
_cell.angle_beta   90.00
_cell.angle_gamma   90.00
#
_symmetry.space_group_name_H-M   'P 1'
#
loop_
_entity.id
_entity.type
_entity.pdbx_description
1 polymer ?
#
loop_
_entity_poly.entity_id
_entity_poly.type
_entity_poly.pdbx_seq_one_letter_code
_entity_poly.pdbx_strand_id
1 'polypeptide(L)'
;MSRTTHSLRLAMLPTGLKDNQFRENNSQKVHPQPMEESMNQHPEAMEALISKIFTNISSLKAAYIQLQSAHTPYDPDKIQAADKLVISELKNLSELKHFYREHNPKPLSVSPQDSRLAAEIQEQQSLLKTYEVMVKKFQSEIQNKDSEILQLQKMIDEANQKRTKLEKNLKLRGLSTKDSEGSADENGFFSLDLTPDLFISAVEAAFKAIHDFSKPLINMMKAAGWDLDAAANSIEPNVVYAKRAHKKYAFESHICQRMFSGFQQETFSIKSENAAISKESFFHQFLELRETDPLDTLGQNPDSSFGQFCRSKYLVVVHPKMEASFFGNLDQRNYVMGGGHPRTPFYQAFLKLAKSIWLLHRLAYSFDPSVKVFQVKRGSEFSEVYMESIVKNLILEEGDPKPKVAVSFRAVSISQAQWNHQNQATLVIDPMLRLISKLPAYLSMFANSSTIQSPQQLAQVALSVSLYRAQSARSYILKVAKELRATKAKERQIVKDCLAQISECVDQLSQSIREVHSMVAPRTASDDVFWHISNVETWVSAALTDASTCADQFPGRNMSKLKATIKGKVLNVAQTTSIGLALFHRYAARYYKP
;
A
#
# COMPACT_ATOMS: atom_id res chain seq x y z
N MET A 1 44.29 21.42 47.95
CA MET A 1 43.87 21.43 49.37
C MET A 1 43.49 20.01 49.75
N SER A 2 43.68 19.61 51.02
CA SER A 2 43.80 18.20 51.40
C SER A 2 42.80 17.77 52.47
N ARG A 3 42.24 16.56 52.33
CA ARG A 3 42.04 15.50 53.35
C ARG A 3 41.25 14.33 52.69
N THR A 4 41.63 13.04 52.63
CA THR A 4 42.24 12.04 53.56
C THR A 4 41.27 11.52 54.63
N THR A 5 41.07 10.20 54.88
CA THR A 5 41.44 8.92 54.21
C THR A 5 40.65 7.74 54.87
N HIS A 6 40.94 6.49 54.48
CA HIS A 6 40.58 5.19 55.09
C HIS A 6 39.21 4.61 54.65
N SER A 7 39.08 3.46 53.97
CA SER A 7 39.90 2.24 53.70
C SER A 7 39.68 1.05 54.66
N LEU A 8 39.55 -0.16 54.07
CA LEU A 8 39.18 -1.42 54.72
C LEU A 8 40.38 -2.39 54.88
N ARG A 9 40.33 -3.26 55.91
CA ARG A 9 40.60 -4.71 55.76
C ARG A 9 40.23 -5.54 57.01
N LEU A 10 39.95 -6.83 56.81
CA LEU A 10 39.80 -7.87 57.85
C LEU A 10 41.01 -8.83 57.85
N ALA A 11 41.37 -9.35 59.03
CA ALA A 11 41.99 -10.67 59.35
C ALA A 11 42.60 -10.61 60.78
N MET A 12 42.74 -11.68 61.59
CA MET A 12 42.11 -13.01 61.69
C MET A 12 42.51 -13.66 63.04
N LEU A 13 41.61 -14.41 63.71
CA LEU A 13 41.87 -15.53 64.65
C LEU A 13 42.68 -15.24 65.96
N PRO A 14 42.78 -16.18 66.94
CA PRO A 14 42.00 -17.40 67.22
C PRO A 14 41.37 -17.44 68.66
N THR A 15 40.79 -18.58 69.04
CA THR A 15 40.19 -18.90 70.35
C THR A 15 41.18 -19.33 71.45
N GLY A 16 40.74 -19.31 72.71
CA GLY A 16 41.43 -19.87 73.90
C GLY A 16 40.42 -20.46 74.90
N LEU A 17 40.87 -21.33 75.82
CA LEU A 17 40.00 -22.20 76.64
C LEU A 17 40.34 -22.22 78.14
N LYS A 18 39.28 -22.49 78.93
CA LYS A 18 39.23 -23.23 80.21
C LYS A 18 39.62 -22.57 81.56
N ASP A 19 39.00 -23.17 82.59
CA ASP A 19 39.42 -23.35 83.99
C ASP A 19 39.44 -22.13 84.95
N ASN A 20 39.03 -22.24 86.23
CA ASN A 20 38.15 -23.23 86.91
C ASN A 20 37.71 -22.70 88.33
N GLN A 21 36.87 -23.49 89.03
CA GLN A 21 36.77 -23.65 90.51
C GLN A 21 36.07 -22.61 91.44
N PHE A 22 35.16 -23.17 92.26
CA PHE A 22 34.92 -22.92 93.72
C PHE A 22 34.36 -21.56 94.22
N ARG A 23 33.47 -21.47 95.24
CA ARG A 23 32.84 -22.52 96.10
C ARG A 23 31.47 -22.13 96.70
N GLU A 24 30.66 -23.16 96.94
CA GLU A 24 29.50 -23.35 97.86
C GLU A 24 29.36 -22.32 99.01
N ASN A 25 28.16 -21.79 99.31
CA ASN A 25 27.08 -22.40 100.14
C ASN A 25 25.89 -21.40 100.19
N ASN A 26 24.63 -21.67 100.56
CA ASN A 26 23.68 -22.82 100.67
C ASN A 26 22.29 -22.14 100.96
N SER A 27 21.06 -22.67 100.88
CA SER A 27 20.39 -23.96 100.59
C SER A 27 18.95 -23.58 100.08
N GLN A 28 17.89 -24.39 99.85
CA GLN A 28 17.36 -25.67 100.39
C GLN A 28 16.60 -26.49 99.31
N LYS A 29 16.55 -27.81 99.56
CA LYS A 29 15.73 -28.91 98.97
C LYS A 29 14.55 -28.57 98.02
N VAL A 30 14.50 -29.27 96.87
CA VAL A 30 13.46 -30.27 96.46
C VAL A 30 14.00 -31.11 95.27
N HIS A 31 13.41 -32.28 94.97
CA HIS A 31 13.88 -33.24 93.95
C HIS A 31 13.67 -32.79 92.48
N PRO A 32 14.41 -33.36 91.49
CA PRO A 32 14.36 -32.94 90.09
C PRO A 32 13.68 -33.94 89.11
N GLN A 33 13.52 -33.46 87.86
CA GLN A 33 13.15 -34.17 86.61
C GLN A 33 11.68 -34.59 86.40
N PRO A 34 11.21 -34.71 85.13
CA PRO A 34 11.86 -34.34 83.86
C PRO A 34 11.19 -33.15 83.12
N MET A 35 11.80 -32.78 81.99
CA MET A 35 11.41 -31.70 81.08
C MET A 35 10.44 -32.21 80.00
N GLU A 36 9.43 -31.41 79.64
CA GLU A 36 8.85 -31.40 78.29
C GLU A 36 9.13 -30.05 77.62
N GLU A 37 9.61 -30.07 76.37
CA GLU A 37 10.04 -28.89 75.64
C GLU A 37 8.89 -28.27 74.84
N SER A 38 8.23 -27.24 75.37
CA SER A 38 7.37 -26.37 74.56
C SER A 38 8.21 -25.29 73.88
N MET A 39 8.60 -25.53 72.62
CA MET A 39 9.55 -24.72 71.84
C MET A 39 9.15 -23.23 71.72
N ASN A 40 10.02 -22.33 72.18
CA ASN A 40 9.87 -20.88 71.99
C ASN A 40 10.19 -20.43 70.54
N GLN A 41 9.34 -20.79 69.58
CA GLN A 41 9.50 -20.43 68.15
C GLN A 41 9.18 -18.94 67.84
N HIS A 42 8.69 -18.18 68.81
CA HIS A 42 8.05 -16.88 68.57
C HIS A 42 8.97 -15.63 68.35
N PRO A 43 10.22 -15.53 68.88
CA PRO A 43 11.02 -14.31 68.73
C PRO A 43 11.66 -14.20 67.34
N GLU A 44 12.31 -15.26 66.84
CA GLU A 44 13.02 -15.24 65.55
C GLU A 44 12.08 -14.94 64.37
N ALA A 45 10.85 -15.49 64.40
CA ALA A 45 9.81 -15.20 63.43
C ALA A 45 9.39 -13.71 63.41
N MET A 46 9.41 -13.06 64.59
CA MET A 46 9.10 -11.64 64.73
C MET A 46 10.24 -10.77 64.21
N GLU A 47 11.50 -11.09 64.53
CA GLU A 47 12.68 -10.39 64.00
C GLU A 47 12.78 -10.52 62.48
N ALA A 48 12.47 -11.70 61.92
CA ALA A 48 12.40 -11.91 60.48
C ALA A 48 11.29 -11.06 59.82
N LEU A 49 10.14 -10.87 60.48
CA LEU A 49 9.05 -10.03 59.98
C LEU A 49 9.40 -8.53 60.04
N ILE A 50 10.00 -8.07 61.14
CA ILE A 50 10.55 -6.72 61.29
C ILE A 50 11.62 -6.45 60.21
N SER A 51 12.51 -7.41 59.95
CA SER A 51 13.53 -7.32 58.90
C SER A 51 12.92 -7.21 57.49
N LYS A 52 11.84 -7.97 57.20
CA LYS A 52 11.07 -7.84 55.95
C LYS A 52 10.46 -6.44 55.80
N ILE A 53 9.90 -5.88 56.86
CA ILE A 53 9.30 -4.53 56.85
C ILE A 53 10.37 -3.47 56.58
N PHE A 54 11.53 -3.52 57.26
CA PHE A 54 12.63 -2.58 56.99
C PHE A 54 13.20 -2.72 55.58
N THR A 55 13.33 -3.96 55.08
CA THR A 55 13.74 -4.23 53.69
C THR A 55 12.75 -3.59 52.72
N ASN A 56 11.45 -3.78 52.91
CA ASN A 56 10.42 -3.22 52.03
C ASN A 56 10.39 -1.68 52.05
N ILE A 57 10.46 -1.06 53.23
CA ILE A 57 10.56 0.40 53.37
C ILE A 57 11.81 0.94 52.64
N SER A 58 12.88 0.16 52.57
CA SER A 58 14.11 0.53 51.86
C SER A 58 13.94 0.41 50.34
N SER A 59 13.29 -0.65 49.85
CA SER A 59 12.91 -0.78 48.43
C SER A 59 11.94 0.30 47.96
N LEU A 60 10.91 0.60 48.76
CA LEU A 60 9.94 1.66 48.48
C LEU A 60 10.60 3.04 48.36
N LYS A 61 11.57 3.36 49.23
CA LYS A 61 12.40 4.57 49.12
C LYS A 61 13.21 4.59 47.82
N ALA A 62 13.81 3.46 47.44
CA ALA A 62 14.56 3.36 46.19
C ALA A 62 13.67 3.54 44.95
N ALA A 63 12.49 2.93 44.92
CA ALA A 63 11.51 3.08 43.85
C ALA A 63 11.00 4.54 43.75
N TYR A 64 10.76 5.20 44.89
CA TYR A 64 10.37 6.61 44.92
C TYR A 64 11.48 7.54 44.41
N ILE A 65 12.75 7.27 44.72
CA ILE A 65 13.89 8.02 44.16
C ILE A 65 14.00 7.80 42.64
N GLN A 66 13.76 6.58 42.14
CA GLN A 66 13.70 6.33 40.70
C GLN A 66 12.59 7.15 40.03
N LEU A 67 11.39 7.20 40.62
CA LEU A 67 10.28 8.01 40.12
C LEU A 67 10.64 9.50 40.08
N GLN A 68 11.24 10.04 41.14
CA GLN A 68 11.75 11.42 41.16
C GLN A 68 12.80 11.68 40.08
N SER A 69 13.72 10.74 39.84
CA SER A 69 14.75 10.88 38.79
C SER A 69 14.17 10.85 37.37
N ALA A 70 13.10 10.08 37.14
CA ALA A 70 12.43 9.98 35.85
C ALA A 70 11.64 11.25 35.44
N HIS A 71 11.45 12.19 36.38
CA HIS A 71 10.89 13.51 36.09
C HIS A 71 11.93 14.53 35.60
N THR A 72 13.25 14.25 35.64
CA THR A 72 14.28 15.21 35.21
C THR A 72 15.53 14.52 34.63
N PRO A 73 15.70 14.46 33.30
CA PRO A 73 14.76 14.90 32.27
C PRO A 73 13.48 14.04 32.26
N TYR A 74 12.36 14.62 31.84
CA TYR A 74 11.06 13.95 31.79
C TYR A 74 11.08 12.76 30.80
N ASP A 75 10.82 11.56 31.31
CA ASP A 75 10.83 10.31 30.55
C ASP A 75 9.59 9.47 30.91
N PRO A 76 8.57 9.39 30.03
CA PRO A 76 7.28 8.79 30.37
C PRO A 76 7.36 7.27 30.60
N ASP A 77 8.25 6.57 29.89
CA ASP A 77 8.43 5.13 30.02
C ASP A 77 9.11 4.78 31.35
N LYS A 78 10.13 5.57 31.75
CA LYS A 78 10.75 5.44 33.09
C LYS A 78 9.79 5.84 34.22
N ILE A 79 8.97 6.87 34.04
CA ILE A 79 7.93 7.24 35.02
C ILE A 79 6.96 6.07 35.21
N GLN A 80 6.44 5.47 34.14
CA GLN A 80 5.51 4.34 34.24
C GLN A 80 6.18 3.08 34.83
N ALA A 81 7.47 2.85 34.57
CA ALA A 81 8.21 1.74 35.18
C ALA A 81 8.40 1.95 36.70
N ALA A 82 8.79 3.15 37.13
CA ALA A 82 9.01 3.47 38.53
C ALA A 82 7.70 3.49 39.34
N ASP A 83 6.61 4.00 38.76
CA ASP A 83 5.26 3.97 39.36
C ASP A 83 4.81 2.54 39.68
N LYS A 84 4.95 1.61 38.72
CA LYS A 84 4.68 0.17 38.93
C LYS A 84 5.49 -0.43 40.08
N LEU A 85 6.76 -0.03 40.24
CA LEU A 85 7.59 -0.48 41.36
C LEU A 85 7.07 0.07 42.70
N VAL A 86 6.77 1.37 42.79
CA VAL A 86 6.19 2.01 44.00
C VAL A 86 4.88 1.31 44.40
N ILE A 87 3.98 1.05 43.45
CA ILE A 87 2.72 0.33 43.69
C ILE A 87 2.98 -1.11 44.19
N SER A 88 3.96 -1.81 43.61
CA SER A 88 4.29 -3.18 44.03
C SER A 88 4.79 -3.26 45.48
N GLU A 89 5.64 -2.33 45.91
CA GLU A 89 6.16 -2.33 47.29
C GLU A 89 5.10 -1.89 48.30
N LEU A 90 4.21 -0.95 47.96
CA LEU A 90 3.05 -0.63 48.79
C LEU A 90 2.11 -1.83 48.98
N LYS A 91 1.95 -2.68 47.96
CA LYS A 91 1.21 -3.94 48.07
C LYS A 91 1.92 -4.94 48.99
N ASN A 92 3.23 -5.12 48.83
CA ASN A 92 4.05 -5.99 49.69
C ASN A 92 3.99 -5.56 51.17
N LEU A 93 4.04 -4.24 51.45
CA LEU A 93 3.84 -3.69 52.80
C LEU A 93 2.45 -3.99 53.38
N SER A 94 1.41 -3.96 52.54
CA SER A 94 0.05 -4.35 52.96
C SER A 94 -0.03 -5.84 53.31
N GLU A 95 0.57 -6.71 52.50
CA GLU A 95 0.63 -8.15 52.75
C GLU A 95 1.38 -8.48 54.06
N LEU A 96 2.50 -7.81 54.33
CA LEU A 96 3.22 -7.93 55.61
C LEU A 96 2.38 -7.43 56.81
N LYS A 97 1.60 -6.35 56.63
CA LYS A 97 0.65 -5.83 57.64
C LYS A 97 -0.48 -6.82 57.93
N HIS A 98 -1.02 -7.49 56.90
CA HIS A 98 -2.02 -8.54 57.05
C HIS A 98 -1.44 -9.76 57.78
N PHE A 99 -0.28 -10.26 57.33
CA PHE A 99 0.43 -11.38 57.96
C PHE A 99 0.67 -11.15 59.46
N TYR A 100 1.09 -9.94 59.85
CA TYR A 100 1.25 -9.56 61.26
C TYR A 100 -0.08 -9.62 62.06
N ARG A 101 -1.19 -9.14 61.47
CA ARG A 101 -2.52 -9.16 62.12
C ARG A 101 -3.07 -10.56 62.30
N GLU A 102 -2.80 -11.47 61.37
CA GLU A 102 -3.23 -12.87 61.42
C GLU A 102 -2.47 -13.66 62.49
N HIS A 103 -1.15 -13.51 62.55
CA HIS A 103 -0.27 -14.29 63.42
C HIS A 103 -0.08 -13.70 64.83
N ASN A 104 -0.56 -12.47 65.08
CA ASN A 104 -0.40 -11.81 66.38
C ASN A 104 -1.69 -11.12 66.89
N PRO A 105 -2.80 -11.87 67.07
CA PRO A 105 -4.05 -11.33 67.63
C PRO A 105 -3.86 -10.93 69.09
N LYS A 106 -4.26 -9.70 69.45
CA LYS A 106 -4.06 -9.15 70.80
C LYS A 106 -4.88 -9.90 71.88
N PRO A 107 -4.32 -10.10 73.08
CA PRO A 107 -5.09 -10.50 74.27
C PRO A 107 -6.22 -9.52 74.62
N LEU A 108 -7.23 -10.02 75.32
CA LEU A 108 -8.54 -9.40 75.51
C LEU A 108 -8.57 -8.21 76.47
N SER A 109 -9.27 -7.15 76.07
CA SER A 109 -10.05 -6.31 77.00
C SER A 109 -11.20 -5.58 76.28
N VAL A 110 -12.46 -5.93 76.62
CA VAL A 110 -13.73 -5.31 76.20
C VAL A 110 -14.10 -5.46 74.70
N SER A 111 -15.32 -5.98 74.44
CA SER A 111 -15.96 -6.27 73.14
C SER A 111 -15.05 -6.66 71.95
N PRO A 112 -14.80 -7.97 71.72
CA PRO A 112 -13.84 -8.44 70.71
C PRO A 112 -14.23 -8.18 69.25
N GLN A 113 -15.51 -7.96 68.94
CA GLN A 113 -15.98 -7.78 67.55
C GLN A 113 -15.89 -6.32 67.12
N ASP A 114 -16.45 -5.39 67.90
CA ASP A 114 -16.62 -3.99 67.51
C ASP A 114 -15.31 -3.27 67.19
N SER A 115 -14.26 -3.49 67.99
CA SER A 115 -12.98 -2.80 67.79
C SER A 115 -12.24 -3.28 66.53
N ARG A 116 -12.29 -4.58 66.22
CA ARG A 116 -11.69 -5.13 65.00
C ARG A 116 -12.49 -4.70 63.76
N LEU A 117 -13.82 -4.81 63.86
CA LEU A 117 -14.73 -4.38 62.81
C LEU A 117 -14.61 -2.87 62.54
N ALA A 118 -14.47 -2.02 63.56
CA ALA A 118 -14.27 -0.58 63.40
C ALA A 118 -12.95 -0.23 62.70
N ALA A 119 -11.86 -0.95 63.01
CA ALA A 119 -10.58 -0.75 62.31
C ALA A 119 -10.66 -1.17 60.82
N GLU A 120 -11.41 -2.22 60.53
CA GLU A 120 -11.64 -2.73 59.17
C GLU A 120 -12.62 -1.84 58.38
N ILE A 121 -13.68 -1.34 59.02
CA ILE A 121 -14.60 -0.31 58.49
C ILE A 121 -13.84 0.99 58.19
N GLN A 122 -12.97 1.46 59.09
CA GLN A 122 -12.14 2.65 58.86
C GLN A 122 -11.22 2.48 57.64
N GLU A 123 -10.66 1.28 57.47
CA GLU A 123 -9.82 0.93 56.33
C GLU A 123 -10.63 0.92 55.02
N GLN A 124 -11.80 0.28 55.00
CA GLN A 124 -12.75 0.31 53.87
C GLN A 124 -13.27 1.72 53.57
N GLN A 125 -13.52 2.56 54.58
CA GLN A 125 -13.89 3.97 54.39
C GLN A 125 -12.76 4.79 53.74
N SER A 126 -11.49 4.49 54.04
CA SER A 126 -10.35 5.13 53.39
C SER A 126 -10.22 4.70 51.91
N LEU A 127 -10.51 3.42 51.63
CA LEU A 127 -10.54 2.87 50.28
C LEU A 127 -11.69 3.48 49.46
N LEU A 128 -12.89 3.59 50.04
CA LEU A 128 -14.05 4.24 49.42
C LEU A 128 -13.78 5.71 49.08
N LYS A 129 -13.13 6.48 49.96
CA LYS A 129 -12.70 7.86 49.67
C LYS A 129 -11.69 7.92 48.51
N THR A 130 -10.82 6.92 48.40
CA THR A 130 -9.87 6.83 47.27
C THR A 130 -10.60 6.58 45.95
N TYR A 131 -11.58 5.66 45.94
CA TYR A 131 -12.45 5.45 44.78
C TYR A 131 -13.33 6.67 44.47
N GLU A 132 -13.84 7.39 45.47
CA GLU A 132 -14.63 8.62 45.28
C GLU A 132 -13.83 9.72 44.57
N VAL A 133 -12.56 9.92 44.95
CA VAL A 133 -11.64 10.84 44.26
C VAL A 133 -11.34 10.37 42.84
N MET A 134 -11.16 9.06 42.64
CA MET A 134 -10.92 8.48 41.31
C MET A 134 -12.13 8.63 40.38
N VAL A 135 -13.35 8.42 40.88
CA VAL A 135 -14.60 8.64 40.13
C VAL A 135 -14.77 10.11 39.75
N LYS A 136 -14.51 11.05 40.68
CA LYS A 136 -14.54 12.49 40.38
C LYS A 136 -13.50 12.89 39.32
N LYS A 137 -12.30 12.28 39.34
CA LYS A 137 -11.28 12.46 38.30
C LYS A 137 -11.79 11.97 36.94
N PHE A 138 -12.30 10.75 36.85
CA PHE A 138 -12.82 10.21 35.58
C PHE A 138 -14.04 10.99 35.07
N GLN A 139 -14.93 11.47 35.94
CA GLN A 139 -16.02 12.37 35.55
C GLN A 139 -15.51 13.68 34.94
N SER A 140 -14.44 14.27 35.48
CA SER A 140 -13.80 15.45 34.88
C SER A 140 -13.10 15.16 33.55
N GLU A 141 -12.46 13.99 33.41
CA GLU A 141 -11.86 13.56 32.14
C GLU A 141 -12.93 13.30 31.04
N ILE A 142 -14.07 12.70 31.40
CA ILE A 142 -15.24 12.55 30.52
C ILE A 142 -15.79 13.92 30.11
N GLN A 143 -16.08 14.82 31.05
CA GLN A 143 -16.58 16.17 30.75
C GLN A 143 -15.65 16.97 29.83
N ASN A 144 -14.33 16.85 30.03
CA ASN A 144 -13.35 17.46 29.12
C ASN A 144 -13.43 16.85 27.71
N LYS A 145 -13.56 15.52 27.58
CA LYS A 145 -13.71 14.84 26.29
C LYS A 145 -15.04 15.15 25.59
N ASP A 146 -16.14 15.25 26.32
CA ASP A 146 -17.42 15.70 25.79
C ASP A 146 -17.32 17.13 25.24
N SER A 147 -16.59 18.02 25.93
CA SER A 147 -16.33 19.39 25.45
C SER A 147 -15.46 19.44 24.17
N GLU A 148 -14.53 18.50 24.02
CA GLU A 148 -13.69 18.34 22.83
C GLU A 148 -14.51 17.79 21.65
N ILE A 149 -15.39 16.81 21.90
CA ILE A 149 -16.34 16.27 20.93
C ILE A 149 -17.28 17.37 20.42
N LEU A 150 -17.85 18.20 21.31
CA LEU A 150 -18.71 19.33 20.94
C LEU A 150 -17.97 20.37 20.08
N GLN A 151 -16.69 20.64 20.36
CA GLN A 151 -15.86 21.53 19.54
C GLN A 151 -15.60 20.93 18.14
N LEU A 152 -15.28 19.63 18.07
CA LEU A 152 -15.03 18.92 16.80
C LEU A 152 -16.31 18.82 15.94
N GLN A 153 -17.47 18.53 16.56
CA GLN A 153 -18.77 18.55 15.90
C GLN A 153 -19.06 19.92 15.28
N LYS A 154 -18.86 21.01 16.04
CA LYS A 154 -19.01 22.38 15.51
C LYS A 154 -18.07 22.66 14.34
N MET A 155 -16.81 22.18 14.37
CA MET A 155 -15.88 22.32 13.25
C MET A 155 -16.32 21.54 12.01
N ILE A 156 -16.93 20.36 12.18
CA ILE A 156 -17.53 19.56 11.10
C ILE A 156 -18.73 20.29 10.49
N ASP A 157 -19.61 20.87 11.31
CA ASP A 157 -20.75 21.67 10.82
C ASP A 157 -20.31 22.91 10.06
N GLU A 158 -19.33 23.65 10.58
CA GLU A 158 -18.73 24.78 9.87
C GLU A 158 -18.11 24.35 8.53
N ALA A 159 -17.45 23.19 8.47
CA ALA A 159 -16.90 22.63 7.25
C ALA A 159 -18.01 22.21 6.27
N ASN A 160 -19.11 21.62 6.74
CA ASN A 160 -20.28 21.27 5.93
C ASN A 160 -21.02 22.51 5.39
N GLN A 161 -21.12 23.58 6.18
CA GLN A 161 -21.64 24.87 5.70
C GLN A 161 -20.71 25.50 4.65
N LYS A 162 -19.38 25.37 4.80
CA LYS A 162 -18.41 25.82 3.79
C LYS A 162 -18.53 24.97 2.51
N ARG A 163 -18.68 23.63 2.62
CA ARG A 163 -18.91 22.69 1.51
C ARG A 163 -20.18 23.01 0.72
N THR A 164 -21.32 23.11 1.38
CA THR A 164 -22.62 23.40 0.74
C THR A 164 -22.69 24.79 0.12
N LYS A 165 -22.02 25.81 0.70
CA LYS A 165 -21.83 27.13 0.05
C LYS A 165 -20.97 27.01 -1.22
N LEU A 166 -19.90 26.21 -1.20
CA LEU A 166 -19.07 25.96 -2.38
C LEU A 166 -19.84 25.21 -3.49
N GLU A 167 -20.65 24.22 -3.10
CA GLU A 167 -21.49 23.42 -4.00
C GLU A 167 -22.58 24.27 -4.67
N LYS A 168 -23.27 25.13 -3.92
CA LYS A 168 -24.21 26.10 -4.48
C LYS A 168 -23.52 27.05 -5.47
N ASN A 169 -22.29 27.49 -5.18
CA ASN A 169 -21.48 28.29 -6.12
C ASN A 169 -20.99 27.51 -7.37
N LEU A 170 -20.90 26.17 -7.30
CA LEU A 170 -20.59 25.32 -8.46
C LEU A 170 -21.85 25.06 -9.31
N LYS A 171 -23.00 24.81 -8.66
CA LYS A 171 -24.30 24.68 -9.33
C LYS A 171 -24.72 25.99 -10.03
N LEU A 172 -24.50 27.14 -9.40
CA LEU A 172 -24.65 28.48 -10.02
C LEU A 172 -23.66 28.77 -11.17
N ARG A 173 -22.60 27.96 -11.33
CA ARG A 173 -21.64 28.03 -12.43
C ARG A 173 -21.85 26.96 -13.51
N GLY A 174 -22.98 26.24 -13.48
CA GLY A 174 -23.36 25.28 -14.52
C GLY A 174 -22.54 23.99 -14.57
N LEU A 175 -21.77 23.68 -13.52
CA LEU A 175 -20.87 22.50 -13.47
C LEU A 175 -21.47 21.34 -12.66
N SER A 176 -22.73 21.02 -12.93
CA SER A 176 -23.36 19.75 -12.53
C SER A 176 -24.39 19.36 -13.58
N THR A 177 -24.20 18.21 -14.22
CA THR A 177 -25.31 17.50 -14.87
C THR A 177 -26.38 17.17 -13.82
N LYS A 178 -27.64 17.14 -14.23
CA LYS A 178 -28.75 16.82 -13.32
C LYS A 178 -28.77 15.35 -12.95
N ASP A 179 -29.29 15.12 -11.77
CA ASP A 179 -29.53 13.82 -11.13
C ASP A 179 -30.61 13.03 -11.88
N SER A 180 -30.72 11.73 -11.55
CA SER A 180 -31.96 10.98 -11.69
C SER A 180 -32.17 10.23 -10.38
N GLU A 181 -33.28 10.53 -9.72
CA GLU A 181 -33.52 10.18 -8.32
C GLU A 181 -33.88 8.70 -8.17
N GLY A 182 -33.29 8.00 -7.21
CA GLY A 182 -33.55 6.57 -7.00
C GLY A 182 -32.85 6.01 -5.77
N SER A 183 -33.59 5.93 -4.65
CA SER A 183 -33.16 5.47 -3.32
C SER A 183 -32.01 6.24 -2.66
N ALA A 184 -32.14 6.50 -1.36
CA ALA A 184 -31.06 7.01 -0.53
C ALA A 184 -30.34 5.84 0.13
N ASP A 185 -29.01 5.93 0.22
CA ASP A 185 -28.22 5.15 1.16
C ASP A 185 -27.08 6.03 1.71
N GLU A 186 -26.90 6.03 3.03
CA GLU A 186 -25.93 6.90 3.70
C GLU A 186 -24.53 6.27 3.68
N ASN A 187 -23.76 6.49 2.61
CA ASN A 187 -22.30 6.33 2.69
C ASN A 187 -21.53 7.31 1.80
N GLY A 188 -20.73 8.17 2.43
CA GLY A 188 -19.92 9.20 1.76
C GLY A 188 -18.64 8.66 1.12
N PHE A 189 -18.74 7.60 0.31
CA PHE A 189 -17.63 7.09 -0.50
C PHE A 189 -17.83 7.52 -1.96
N PHE A 190 -16.75 7.87 -2.67
CA PHE A 190 -16.85 8.08 -4.12
C PHE A 190 -17.17 6.74 -4.77
N SER A 191 -18.33 6.63 -5.44
CA SER A 191 -18.71 5.43 -6.21
C SER A 191 -17.61 5.17 -7.25
N LEU A 192 -16.83 4.12 -7.01
CA LEU A 192 -15.61 3.85 -7.76
C LEU A 192 -15.93 2.79 -8.80
N ASP A 193 -16.51 3.26 -9.90
CA ASP A 193 -17.16 2.42 -10.90
C ASP A 193 -16.18 1.51 -11.65
N LEU A 194 -16.67 0.33 -12.05
CA LEU A 194 -15.92 -0.65 -12.85
C LEU A 194 -15.68 -0.10 -14.26
N THR A 195 -14.53 0.53 -14.46
CA THR A 195 -14.20 1.29 -15.68
C THR A 195 -12.96 0.73 -16.40
N PRO A 196 -12.85 0.88 -17.73
CA PRO A 196 -11.64 0.52 -18.47
C PRO A 196 -10.38 1.24 -17.97
N ASP A 197 -10.47 2.51 -17.54
CA ASP A 197 -9.34 3.24 -16.95
C ASP A 197 -8.88 2.64 -15.60
N LEU A 198 -9.80 2.16 -14.76
CA LEU A 198 -9.46 1.42 -13.54
C LEU A 198 -8.72 0.12 -13.86
N PHE A 199 -9.15 -0.59 -14.91
CA PHE A 199 -8.47 -1.79 -15.39
C PHE A 199 -7.06 -1.50 -15.94
N ILE A 200 -6.94 -0.46 -16.76
CA ILE A 200 -5.66 0.05 -17.27
C ILE A 200 -4.71 0.38 -16.12
N SER A 201 -5.20 1.08 -15.08
CA SER A 201 -4.43 1.41 -13.87
C SER A 201 -3.95 0.15 -13.12
N ALA A 202 -4.80 -0.87 -12.98
CA ALA A 202 -4.41 -2.14 -12.37
C ALA A 202 -3.33 -2.89 -13.19
N VAL A 203 -3.39 -2.81 -14.53
CA VAL A 203 -2.35 -3.36 -15.42
C VAL A 203 -1.03 -2.57 -15.31
N GLU A 204 -1.06 -1.23 -15.24
CA GLU A 204 0.16 -0.42 -14.97
C GLU A 204 0.78 -0.79 -13.62
N ALA A 205 -0.04 -0.94 -12.57
CA ALA A 205 0.41 -1.32 -11.23
C ALA A 205 1.06 -2.72 -11.22
N ALA A 206 0.48 -3.70 -11.92
CA ALA A 206 1.03 -5.06 -12.03
C ALA A 206 2.40 -5.08 -12.72
N PHE A 207 2.56 -4.41 -13.88
CA PHE A 207 3.86 -4.35 -14.57
C PHE A 207 4.89 -3.54 -13.77
N LYS A 208 4.48 -2.43 -13.14
CA LYS A 208 5.36 -1.69 -12.21
C LYS A 208 5.84 -2.57 -11.05
N ALA A 209 4.98 -3.39 -10.46
CA ALA A 209 5.35 -4.27 -9.37
C ALA A 209 6.29 -5.42 -9.82
N ILE A 210 6.12 -5.96 -11.03
CA ILE A 210 7.10 -6.90 -11.64
C ILE A 210 8.47 -6.21 -11.82
N HIS A 211 8.49 -4.99 -12.34
CA HIS A 211 9.73 -4.22 -12.53
C HIS A 211 10.40 -3.88 -11.18
N ASP A 212 9.62 -3.51 -10.16
CA ASP A 212 10.14 -3.20 -8.84
C ASP A 212 10.62 -4.44 -8.07
N PHE A 213 10.01 -5.62 -8.27
CA PHE A 213 10.48 -6.90 -7.72
C PHE A 213 11.68 -7.50 -8.48
N SER A 214 11.84 -7.20 -9.77
CA SER A 214 13.03 -7.64 -10.53
C SER A 214 14.34 -7.09 -9.94
N LYS A 215 14.29 -5.92 -9.29
CA LYS A 215 15.45 -5.24 -8.68
C LYS A 215 16.04 -6.01 -7.50
N PRO A 216 15.30 -6.33 -6.41
CA PRO A 216 15.82 -7.17 -5.34
C PRO A 216 16.20 -8.57 -5.84
N LEU A 217 15.43 -9.18 -6.76
CA LEU A 217 15.78 -10.49 -7.33
C LEU A 217 17.17 -10.46 -7.99
N ILE A 218 17.39 -9.55 -8.95
CA ILE A 218 18.68 -9.39 -9.64
C ILE A 218 19.81 -9.00 -8.67
N ASN A 219 19.52 -8.21 -7.64
CA ASN A 219 20.53 -7.82 -6.65
C ASN A 219 20.93 -8.96 -5.72
N MET A 220 20.00 -9.84 -5.30
CA MET A 220 20.33 -11.07 -4.57
C MET A 220 21.16 -12.03 -5.44
N MET A 221 20.86 -12.14 -6.74
CA MET A 221 21.66 -12.93 -7.69
C MET A 221 23.10 -12.40 -7.80
N LYS A 222 23.30 -11.08 -7.89
CA LYS A 222 24.65 -10.47 -7.85
C LYS A 222 25.39 -10.73 -6.54
N ALA A 223 24.71 -10.56 -5.40
CA ALA A 223 25.29 -10.77 -4.08
C ALA A 223 25.73 -12.22 -3.88
N ALA A 224 24.98 -13.17 -4.44
CA ALA A 224 25.29 -14.60 -4.48
C ALA A 224 26.31 -14.99 -5.58
N GLY A 225 26.94 -14.03 -6.27
CA GLY A 225 27.96 -14.30 -7.28
C GLY A 225 27.47 -14.94 -8.59
N TRP A 226 26.15 -14.91 -8.88
CA TRP A 226 25.62 -15.49 -10.12
C TRP A 226 26.03 -14.67 -11.35
N ASP A 227 26.49 -15.35 -12.40
CA ASP A 227 26.59 -14.74 -13.72
C ASP A 227 25.18 -14.44 -14.28
N LEU A 228 24.85 -13.15 -14.32
CA LEU A 228 23.58 -12.65 -14.87
C LEU A 228 23.46 -12.86 -16.38
N ASP A 229 24.58 -12.96 -17.10
CA ASP A 229 24.60 -13.13 -18.55
C ASP A 229 24.26 -14.60 -18.89
N ALA A 230 24.87 -15.58 -18.21
CA ALA A 230 24.44 -16.97 -18.24
C ALA A 230 23.01 -17.19 -17.69
N ALA A 231 22.64 -16.53 -16.58
CA ALA A 231 21.29 -16.67 -16.01
C ALA A 231 20.19 -16.14 -16.94
N ALA A 232 20.40 -15.00 -17.61
CA ALA A 232 19.47 -14.49 -18.62
C ALA A 232 19.31 -15.47 -19.79
N ASN A 233 20.41 -16.03 -20.30
CA ASN A 233 20.39 -17.05 -21.36
C ASN A 233 19.80 -18.39 -20.89
N SER A 234 19.85 -18.72 -19.59
CA SER A 234 19.16 -19.89 -19.03
C SER A 234 17.66 -19.70 -18.88
N ILE A 235 17.17 -18.46 -18.82
CA ILE A 235 15.74 -18.15 -18.80
C ILE A 235 15.20 -18.14 -20.23
N GLU A 236 15.86 -17.42 -21.13
CA GLU A 236 15.50 -17.29 -22.54
C GLU A 236 16.76 -17.44 -23.41
N PRO A 237 17.05 -18.66 -23.92
CA PRO A 237 18.31 -18.96 -24.60
C PRO A 237 18.38 -18.36 -25.99
N ASN A 238 19.56 -18.00 -26.48
CA ASN A 238 19.78 -17.46 -27.84
C ASN A 238 19.07 -16.11 -28.08
N VAL A 239 19.22 -15.17 -27.15
CA VAL A 239 18.59 -13.83 -27.20
C VAL A 239 19.66 -12.72 -27.32
N VAL A 240 19.58 -11.93 -28.39
CA VAL A 240 20.59 -10.90 -28.74
C VAL A 240 20.17 -9.52 -28.23
N TYR A 241 20.62 -9.17 -27.03
CA TYR A 241 20.25 -7.92 -26.36
C TYR A 241 20.94 -6.69 -26.95
N ALA A 242 20.16 -5.77 -27.54
CA ALA A 242 20.66 -4.52 -28.13
C ALA A 242 21.46 -3.61 -27.17
N LYS A 243 21.33 -3.78 -25.84
CA LYS A 243 22.20 -3.18 -24.81
C LYS A 243 22.35 -4.17 -23.65
N ARG A 244 23.51 -4.21 -22.98
CA ARG A 244 23.74 -5.08 -21.80
C ARG A 244 22.67 -4.90 -20.71
N ALA A 245 22.22 -3.66 -20.49
CA ALA A 245 21.15 -3.33 -19.54
C ALA A 245 19.77 -3.95 -19.86
N HIS A 246 19.52 -4.38 -21.11
CA HIS A 246 18.26 -5.02 -21.50
C HIS A 246 18.16 -6.47 -21.01
N LYS A 247 19.23 -7.07 -20.49
CA LYS A 247 19.17 -8.43 -19.91
C LYS A 247 18.21 -8.54 -18.71
N LYS A 248 17.89 -7.40 -18.06
CA LYS A 248 16.83 -7.30 -17.04
C LYS A 248 15.48 -7.88 -17.49
N TYR A 249 15.14 -7.75 -18.78
CA TYR A 249 13.85 -8.16 -19.33
C TYR A 249 13.67 -9.69 -19.34
N ALA A 250 14.75 -10.49 -19.27
CA ALA A 250 14.65 -11.93 -19.09
C ALA A 250 14.09 -12.28 -17.69
N PHE A 251 14.63 -11.64 -16.65
CA PHE A 251 14.16 -11.84 -15.27
C PHE A 251 12.73 -11.30 -15.08
N GLU A 252 12.42 -10.13 -15.67
CA GLU A 252 11.05 -9.58 -15.71
C GLU A 252 10.09 -10.53 -16.47
N SER A 253 10.55 -11.22 -17.54
CA SER A 253 9.79 -12.26 -18.23
C SER A 253 9.53 -13.49 -17.35
N HIS A 254 10.55 -14.06 -16.70
CA HIS A 254 10.37 -15.20 -15.79
C HIS A 254 9.36 -14.86 -14.69
N ILE A 255 9.47 -13.69 -14.05
CA ILE A 255 8.50 -13.23 -13.05
C ILE A 255 7.08 -13.16 -13.68
N CYS A 256 6.93 -12.52 -14.85
CA CYS A 256 5.65 -12.42 -15.55
C CYS A 256 5.05 -13.80 -15.87
N GLN A 257 5.80 -14.69 -16.51
CA GLN A 257 5.36 -16.04 -16.89
C GLN A 257 4.93 -16.87 -15.67
N ARG A 258 5.68 -16.79 -14.56
CA ARG A 258 5.38 -17.52 -13.32
C ARG A 258 4.19 -16.94 -12.57
N MET A 259 4.07 -15.62 -12.46
CA MET A 259 2.94 -14.97 -11.78
C MET A 259 1.62 -15.11 -12.56
N PHE A 260 1.62 -14.87 -13.88
CA PHE A 260 0.43 -14.98 -14.74
C PHE A 260 0.09 -16.44 -15.14
N SER A 261 0.77 -17.45 -14.59
CA SER A 261 0.37 -18.85 -14.72
C SER A 261 -1.02 -19.07 -14.13
N GLY A 262 -1.89 -19.83 -14.81
CA GLY A 262 -3.26 -20.10 -14.34
C GLY A 262 -4.22 -18.89 -14.36
N PHE A 263 -3.82 -17.70 -14.82
CA PHE A 263 -4.68 -16.49 -14.82
C PHE A 263 -6.00 -16.71 -15.58
N GLN A 264 -6.02 -17.57 -16.59
CA GLN A 264 -7.21 -17.97 -17.35
C GLN A 264 -8.26 -18.77 -16.54
N GLN A 265 -8.06 -18.96 -15.23
CA GLN A 265 -9.00 -19.64 -14.33
C GLN A 265 -9.37 -18.72 -13.16
N GLU A 266 -10.64 -18.76 -12.74
CA GLU A 266 -11.25 -17.94 -11.69
C GLU A 266 -10.49 -17.98 -10.34
N THR A 267 -9.83 -19.10 -10.04
CA THR A 267 -9.08 -19.32 -8.80
C THR A 267 -7.56 -19.45 -9.01
N PHE A 268 -7.00 -19.07 -10.17
CA PHE A 268 -5.56 -19.27 -10.47
C PHE A 268 -5.08 -20.74 -10.37
N SER A 269 -5.96 -21.71 -10.61
CA SER A 269 -5.72 -23.16 -10.38
C SER A 269 -5.57 -23.57 -8.91
N ILE A 270 -5.98 -22.71 -7.97
CA ILE A 270 -6.04 -23.05 -6.54
C ILE A 270 -7.24 -23.96 -6.29
N LYS A 271 -7.07 -24.95 -5.41
CA LYS A 271 -8.13 -25.86 -4.95
C LYS A 271 -9.13 -25.09 -4.09
N SER A 272 -10.13 -24.48 -4.72
CA SER A 272 -11.34 -24.05 -4.03
C SER A 272 -12.28 -25.23 -3.84
N GLU A 273 -13.01 -25.24 -2.74
CA GLU A 273 -14.24 -26.03 -2.65
C GLU A 273 -15.30 -25.40 -3.57
N ASN A 274 -16.28 -26.21 -3.99
CA ASN A 274 -17.12 -25.91 -5.16
C ASN A 274 -18.21 -24.86 -4.88
N ALA A 275 -17.84 -23.58 -4.94
CA ALA A 275 -18.77 -22.45 -4.98
C ALA A 275 -18.56 -21.64 -6.26
N ALA A 276 -19.66 -21.33 -6.98
CA ALA A 276 -19.62 -20.44 -8.13
C ALA A 276 -19.45 -18.98 -7.66
N ILE A 277 -18.37 -18.31 -8.07
CA ILE A 277 -18.06 -16.95 -7.64
C ILE A 277 -18.73 -15.96 -8.60
N SER A 278 -19.56 -15.06 -8.10
CA SER A 278 -20.23 -14.04 -8.92
C SER A 278 -19.29 -12.89 -9.31
N LYS A 279 -19.58 -12.18 -10.41
CA LYS A 279 -18.78 -11.04 -10.92
C LYS A 279 -18.65 -9.92 -9.89
N GLU A 280 -19.71 -9.71 -9.12
CA GLU A 280 -19.83 -8.74 -8.03
C GLU A 280 -18.90 -9.13 -6.87
N SER A 281 -18.80 -10.43 -6.56
CA SER A 281 -17.86 -10.94 -5.55
C SER A 281 -16.40 -10.71 -5.96
N PHE A 282 -16.05 -10.87 -7.24
CA PHE A 282 -14.72 -10.51 -7.73
C PHE A 282 -14.43 -9.01 -7.56
N PHE A 283 -15.41 -8.13 -7.80
CA PHE A 283 -15.23 -6.69 -7.59
C PHE A 283 -15.11 -6.32 -6.11
N HIS A 284 -15.90 -6.93 -5.22
CA HIS A 284 -15.77 -6.75 -3.78
C HIS A 284 -14.37 -7.15 -3.27
N GLN A 285 -13.89 -8.33 -3.68
CA GLN A 285 -12.53 -8.82 -3.35
C GLN A 285 -11.42 -7.90 -3.90
N PHE A 286 -11.67 -7.17 -5.00
CA PHE A 286 -10.76 -6.13 -5.47
C PHE A 286 -10.77 -4.90 -4.56
N LEU A 287 -11.94 -4.38 -4.17
CA LEU A 287 -12.06 -3.20 -3.30
C LEU A 287 -11.43 -3.45 -1.92
N GLU A 288 -11.77 -4.59 -1.30
CA GLU A 288 -11.34 -5.00 0.05
C GLU A 288 -9.81 -5.13 0.16
N LEU A 289 -9.17 -5.80 -0.79
CA LEU A 289 -7.71 -5.96 -0.79
C LEU A 289 -6.98 -4.69 -1.28
N ARG A 290 -7.64 -3.75 -1.95
CA ARG A 290 -6.96 -2.56 -2.52
C ARG A 290 -6.37 -1.67 -1.44
N GLU A 291 -7.13 -1.39 -0.37
CA GLU A 291 -6.73 -0.43 0.68
C GLU A 291 -5.88 -1.04 1.80
N THR A 292 -5.88 -2.37 1.97
CA THR A 292 -5.22 -3.10 3.08
C THR A 292 -3.77 -3.48 2.76
N ASP A 293 -2.83 -3.48 3.72
CA ASP A 293 -1.48 -4.03 3.46
C ASP A 293 -1.53 -5.56 3.34
N PRO A 294 -0.92 -6.17 2.31
CA PRO A 294 -1.01 -7.61 2.10
C PRO A 294 -0.41 -8.42 3.25
N LEU A 295 0.53 -7.89 4.04
CA LEU A 295 1.06 -8.60 5.21
C LEU A 295 0.07 -8.63 6.38
N ASP A 296 -0.77 -7.61 6.52
CA ASP A 296 -1.80 -7.54 7.56
C ASP A 296 -2.98 -8.47 7.21
N THR A 297 -3.45 -8.46 5.95
CA THR A 297 -4.47 -9.42 5.47
C THR A 297 -4.03 -10.87 5.68
N LEU A 298 -2.76 -11.17 5.39
CA LEU A 298 -2.18 -12.51 5.57
C LEU A 298 -1.86 -12.84 7.04
N GLY A 299 -1.74 -11.82 7.90
CA GLY A 299 -1.67 -12.00 9.36
C GLY A 299 -3.03 -12.35 9.98
N GLN A 300 -4.12 -11.89 9.37
CA GLN A 300 -5.50 -12.22 9.79
C GLN A 300 -5.95 -13.59 9.24
N ASN A 301 -5.67 -13.90 7.98
CA ASN A 301 -6.03 -15.18 7.36
C ASN A 301 -4.95 -15.70 6.38
N PRO A 302 -3.97 -16.48 6.87
CA PRO A 302 -2.89 -17.07 6.06
C PRO A 302 -3.36 -18.03 4.95
N ASP A 303 -4.50 -18.70 5.16
CA ASP A 303 -5.08 -19.73 4.30
C ASP A 303 -6.20 -19.22 3.37
N SER A 304 -6.45 -17.90 3.39
CA SER A 304 -7.27 -17.19 2.41
C SER A 304 -6.85 -17.50 0.96
N SER A 305 -7.76 -17.31 0.00
CA SER A 305 -7.47 -17.51 -1.42
C SER A 305 -6.27 -16.68 -1.92
N PHE A 306 -6.10 -15.46 -1.40
CA PHE A 306 -4.92 -14.62 -1.62
C PHE A 306 -3.65 -15.17 -0.94
N GLY A 307 -3.76 -15.76 0.25
CA GLY A 307 -2.65 -16.46 0.91
C GLY A 307 -2.19 -17.70 0.14
N GLN A 308 -3.12 -18.56 -0.26
CA GLN A 308 -2.84 -19.72 -1.10
C GLN A 308 -2.21 -19.32 -2.44
N PHE A 309 -2.67 -18.22 -3.05
CA PHE A 309 -2.04 -17.62 -4.22
C PHE A 309 -0.60 -17.18 -3.94
N CYS A 310 -0.36 -16.40 -2.89
CA CYS A 310 0.98 -15.93 -2.52
C CYS A 310 1.95 -17.09 -2.30
N ARG A 311 1.55 -18.14 -1.57
CA ARG A 311 2.38 -19.34 -1.34
C ARG A 311 2.68 -20.06 -2.66
N SER A 312 1.64 -20.35 -3.45
CA SER A 312 1.78 -21.01 -4.76
C SER A 312 2.70 -20.24 -5.71
N LYS A 313 2.52 -18.93 -5.83
CA LYS A 313 3.32 -18.08 -6.72
C LYS A 313 4.75 -17.88 -6.23
N TYR A 314 5.00 -17.75 -4.92
CA TYR A 314 6.36 -17.64 -4.39
C TYR A 314 7.21 -18.84 -4.80
N LEU A 315 6.67 -20.04 -4.58
CA LEU A 315 7.37 -21.30 -4.78
C LEU A 315 7.74 -21.59 -6.25
N VAL A 316 7.07 -20.95 -7.22
CA VAL A 316 7.37 -21.05 -8.67
C VAL A 316 8.15 -19.86 -9.23
N VAL A 317 8.10 -18.68 -8.60
CA VAL A 317 8.93 -17.51 -8.97
C VAL A 317 10.37 -17.68 -8.45
N VAL A 318 10.53 -18.06 -7.19
CA VAL A 318 11.83 -18.16 -6.51
C VAL A 318 12.23 -19.63 -6.42
N HIS A 319 13.04 -20.10 -7.38
CA HIS A 319 13.44 -21.51 -7.46
C HIS A 319 14.35 -21.91 -6.27
N PRO A 320 14.28 -23.15 -5.72
CA PRO A 320 15.09 -23.55 -4.55
C PRO A 320 16.60 -23.26 -4.69
N LYS A 321 17.17 -23.42 -5.89
CA LYS A 321 18.59 -23.07 -6.15
C LYS A 321 18.88 -21.58 -6.01
N MET A 322 17.95 -20.69 -6.39
CA MET A 322 18.08 -19.25 -6.14
C MET A 322 18.07 -19.00 -4.63
N GLU A 323 17.11 -19.58 -3.94
CA GLU A 323 16.87 -19.37 -2.51
C GLU A 323 18.03 -19.82 -1.63
N ALA A 324 18.55 -21.03 -1.86
CA ALA A 324 19.78 -21.51 -1.21
C ALA A 324 21.00 -20.63 -1.51
N SER A 325 21.06 -19.99 -2.69
CA SER A 325 22.11 -19.02 -3.02
C SER A 325 21.89 -17.66 -2.33
N PHE A 326 20.65 -17.26 -2.08
CA PHE A 326 20.28 -15.96 -1.52
C PHE A 326 20.38 -15.91 0.01
N PHE A 327 20.09 -17.03 0.68
CA PHE A 327 19.97 -17.11 2.14
C PHE A 327 20.86 -18.19 2.78
N GLY A 328 21.54 -19.02 1.99
CA GLY A 328 22.35 -20.15 2.48
C GLY A 328 21.56 -21.38 2.93
N ASN A 329 20.22 -21.29 2.98
CA ASN A 329 19.30 -22.34 3.43
C ASN A 329 18.00 -22.34 2.60
N LEU A 330 17.03 -23.17 2.99
CA LEU A 330 15.69 -23.24 2.40
C LEU A 330 14.59 -22.93 3.42
N ASP A 331 14.94 -22.32 4.56
CA ASP A 331 14.05 -22.22 5.73
C ASP A 331 12.83 -21.37 5.45
N GLN A 332 13.01 -20.30 4.65
CA GLN A 332 11.92 -19.44 4.21
C GLN A 332 10.91 -20.19 3.33
N ARG A 333 11.36 -21.01 2.38
CA ARG A 333 10.53 -21.91 1.60
C ARG A 333 9.89 -23.02 2.40
N ASN A 334 10.59 -23.60 3.36
CA ASN A 334 10.02 -24.61 4.26
C ASN A 334 8.86 -24.00 5.07
N TYR A 335 9.03 -22.77 5.56
CA TYR A 335 7.96 -22.01 6.22
C TYR A 335 6.80 -21.65 5.27
N VAL A 336 7.07 -21.24 4.03
CA VAL A 336 6.02 -20.96 3.01
C VAL A 336 5.27 -22.23 2.56
N MET A 337 5.96 -23.37 2.44
CA MET A 337 5.33 -24.66 2.16
C MET A 337 4.51 -25.16 3.36
N GLY A 338 4.96 -24.88 4.58
CA GLY A 338 4.22 -25.11 5.83
C GLY A 338 3.08 -24.11 6.10
N GLY A 339 2.73 -23.26 5.12
CA GLY A 339 1.57 -22.36 5.19
C GLY A 339 1.86 -20.92 5.62
N GLY A 340 3.08 -20.62 6.09
CA GLY A 340 3.45 -19.32 6.65
C GLY A 340 3.79 -18.24 5.62
N HIS A 341 3.77 -16.98 6.07
CA HIS A 341 4.15 -15.80 5.27
C HIS A 341 5.32 -15.04 5.93
N PRO A 342 6.56 -15.18 5.43
CA PRO A 342 7.75 -14.56 6.02
C PRO A 342 7.67 -13.03 6.11
N ARG A 343 8.12 -12.45 7.23
CA ARG A 343 8.24 -10.99 7.40
C ARG A 343 9.57 -10.40 6.87
N THR A 344 10.26 -11.10 5.96
CA THR A 344 11.54 -10.64 5.41
C THR A 344 11.34 -9.53 4.36
N PRO A 345 12.30 -8.60 4.17
CA PRO A 345 12.17 -7.55 3.16
C PRO A 345 12.01 -8.09 1.73
N PHE A 346 12.62 -9.25 1.44
CA PHE A 346 12.50 -9.92 0.15
C PHE A 346 11.10 -10.51 -0.07
N TYR A 347 10.52 -11.15 0.94
CA TYR A 347 9.15 -11.66 0.85
C TYR A 347 8.11 -10.54 0.84
N GLN A 348 8.31 -9.45 1.59
CA GLN A 348 7.47 -8.25 1.52
C GLN A 348 7.49 -7.59 0.12
N ALA A 349 8.66 -7.56 -0.54
CA ALA A 349 8.75 -7.09 -1.93
C ALA A 349 7.98 -8.02 -2.90
N PHE A 350 8.03 -9.34 -2.66
CA PHE A 350 7.22 -10.32 -3.40
C PHE A 350 5.70 -10.15 -3.12
N LEU A 351 5.28 -9.90 -1.88
CA LEU A 351 3.86 -9.70 -1.54
C LEU A 351 3.24 -8.48 -2.24
N LYS A 352 4.03 -7.41 -2.46
CA LYS A 352 3.58 -6.24 -3.22
C LYS A 352 3.34 -6.59 -4.70
N LEU A 353 4.22 -7.39 -5.31
CA LEU A 353 4.01 -8.00 -6.62
C LEU A 353 2.77 -8.92 -6.65
N ALA A 354 2.60 -9.78 -5.65
CA ALA A 354 1.48 -10.70 -5.56
C ALA A 354 0.14 -9.96 -5.46
N LYS A 355 0.04 -8.95 -4.57
CA LYS A 355 -1.15 -8.10 -4.43
C LYS A 355 -1.52 -7.43 -5.75
N SER A 356 -0.58 -6.78 -6.46
CA SER A 356 -0.89 -6.10 -7.73
C SER A 356 -1.43 -7.05 -8.81
N ILE A 357 -0.91 -8.27 -8.90
CA ILE A 357 -1.37 -9.26 -9.90
C ILE A 357 -2.69 -9.93 -9.46
N TRP A 358 -2.90 -10.13 -8.16
CA TRP A 358 -4.19 -10.61 -7.63
C TRP A 358 -5.31 -9.59 -7.87
N LEU A 359 -5.08 -8.31 -7.55
CA LEU A 359 -6.03 -7.23 -7.81
C LEU A 359 -6.39 -7.13 -9.30
N LEU A 360 -5.37 -7.22 -10.18
CA LEU A 360 -5.59 -7.26 -11.63
C LEU A 360 -6.45 -8.46 -12.06
N HIS A 361 -6.30 -9.63 -11.43
CA HIS A 361 -7.12 -10.81 -11.71
C HIS A 361 -8.56 -10.66 -11.21
N ARG A 362 -8.75 -10.21 -9.96
CA ARG A 362 -10.09 -9.90 -9.42
C ARG A 362 -10.83 -8.94 -10.37
N LEU A 363 -10.17 -7.85 -10.75
CA LEU A 363 -10.75 -6.86 -11.66
C LEU A 363 -10.94 -7.38 -13.10
N ALA A 364 -10.13 -8.34 -13.58
CA ALA A 364 -10.32 -8.99 -14.87
C ALA A 364 -11.59 -9.87 -14.93
N TYR A 365 -11.99 -10.44 -13.80
CA TYR A 365 -13.16 -11.32 -13.69
C TYR A 365 -14.46 -10.62 -13.29
N SER A 366 -14.41 -9.35 -12.85
CA SER A 366 -15.63 -8.55 -12.63
C SER A 366 -16.22 -7.95 -13.91
N PHE A 367 -15.48 -7.88 -15.03
CA PHE A 367 -16.02 -7.41 -16.31
C PHE A 367 -16.96 -8.43 -16.98
N ASP A 368 -17.88 -7.92 -17.80
CA ASP A 368 -18.69 -8.71 -18.71
C ASP A 368 -18.52 -8.23 -20.17
N PRO A 369 -18.03 -9.08 -21.10
CA PRO A 369 -17.40 -10.37 -20.85
C PRO A 369 -16.07 -10.24 -20.08
N SER A 370 -15.67 -11.30 -19.38
CA SER A 370 -14.43 -11.30 -18.60
C SER A 370 -13.17 -11.13 -19.46
N VAL A 371 -12.15 -10.47 -18.89
CA VAL A 371 -10.96 -10.04 -19.61
C VAL A 371 -10.04 -11.25 -19.88
N LYS A 372 -9.55 -11.38 -21.12
CA LYS A 372 -8.78 -12.55 -21.56
C LYS A 372 -7.28 -12.29 -21.52
N VAL A 373 -6.50 -13.35 -21.29
CA VAL A 373 -5.04 -13.30 -21.28
C VAL A 373 -4.48 -14.12 -22.42
N PHE A 374 -3.73 -13.45 -23.29
CA PHE A 374 -3.08 -14.00 -24.46
C PHE A 374 -1.56 -14.03 -24.23
N GLN A 375 -0.88 -15.10 -24.63
CA GLN A 375 0.58 -15.19 -24.55
C GLN A 375 1.16 -15.03 -25.95
N VAL A 376 2.02 -14.03 -26.13
CA VAL A 376 2.76 -13.85 -27.38
C VAL A 376 3.83 -14.94 -27.42
N LYS A 377 3.79 -15.79 -28.45
CA LYS A 377 4.80 -16.84 -28.62
C LYS A 377 6.14 -16.21 -28.95
N ARG A 378 7.20 -16.80 -28.41
CA ARG A 378 8.56 -16.49 -28.87
C ARG A 378 8.65 -16.84 -30.37
N GLY A 379 9.23 -15.93 -31.15
CA GLY A 379 9.28 -16.03 -32.62
C GLY A 379 8.03 -15.51 -33.35
N SER A 380 7.02 -14.96 -32.66
CA SER A 380 5.96 -14.19 -33.34
C SER A 380 6.51 -12.90 -33.96
N GLU A 381 5.94 -12.47 -35.08
CA GLU A 381 6.21 -11.16 -35.70
C GLU A 381 5.96 -10.00 -34.72
N PHE A 382 6.83 -9.00 -34.76
CA PHE A 382 6.62 -7.72 -34.09
C PHE A 382 5.41 -7.01 -34.71
N SER A 383 4.40 -6.75 -33.89
CA SER A 383 3.28 -5.90 -34.27
C SER A 383 3.44 -4.56 -33.58
N GLU A 384 3.73 -3.50 -34.33
CA GLU A 384 3.74 -2.13 -33.81
C GLU A 384 2.39 -1.68 -33.23
N VAL A 385 1.34 -2.45 -33.47
CA VAL A 385 -0.01 -2.22 -32.96
C VAL A 385 -0.20 -2.83 -31.57
N TYR A 386 0.49 -3.93 -31.25
CA TYR A 386 0.39 -4.63 -29.96
C TYR A 386 1.66 -4.56 -29.09
N MET A 387 2.77 -4.02 -29.60
CA MET A 387 4.10 -4.12 -28.97
C MET A 387 4.89 -2.79 -29.10
N GLU A 388 5.77 -2.48 -28.14
CA GLU A 388 6.69 -1.32 -28.18
C GLU A 388 8.15 -1.80 -28.26
N SER A 389 9.01 -1.06 -28.98
CA SER A 389 10.44 -1.38 -29.07
C SER A 389 11.21 -0.75 -27.92
N ILE A 390 12.11 -1.51 -27.26
CA ILE A 390 13.09 -0.93 -26.30
C ILE A 390 14.02 0.05 -27.03
N VAL A 391 14.31 -0.25 -28.30
CA VAL A 391 15.18 0.55 -29.16
C VAL A 391 14.34 1.65 -29.79
N LYS A 392 14.42 2.84 -29.19
CA LYS A 392 13.87 4.07 -29.76
C LYS A 392 14.52 4.35 -31.12
N ASN A 393 13.71 4.83 -32.07
CA ASN A 393 14.12 5.14 -33.43
C ASN A 393 14.64 3.91 -34.19
N LEU A 394 13.94 2.78 -34.09
CA LEU A 394 14.07 1.72 -35.08
C LEU A 394 13.52 2.27 -36.40
N ILE A 395 14.40 2.43 -37.40
CA ILE A 395 14.00 2.68 -38.79
C ILE A 395 14.12 1.32 -39.47
N LEU A 396 13.05 0.90 -40.14
CA LEU A 396 13.04 -0.26 -41.03
C LEU A 396 12.97 0.30 -42.45
N GLU A 397 13.91 -0.07 -43.31
CA GLU A 397 13.89 0.35 -44.71
C GLU A 397 12.97 -0.56 -45.53
N GLU A 398 12.54 -0.09 -46.71
CA GLU A 398 11.53 -0.77 -47.54
C GLU A 398 12.13 -2.00 -48.25
N GLY A 399 12.26 -3.07 -47.47
CA GLY A 399 12.95 -4.31 -47.82
C GLY A 399 13.42 -5.12 -46.59
N ASP A 400 13.49 -4.51 -45.41
CA ASP A 400 13.94 -5.17 -44.19
C ASP A 400 12.99 -6.28 -43.71
N PRO A 401 13.51 -7.41 -43.20
CA PRO A 401 12.70 -8.46 -42.59
C PRO A 401 12.10 -7.99 -41.26
N LYS A 402 10.76 -8.08 -41.14
CA LYS A 402 10.04 -7.67 -39.92
C LYS A 402 10.61 -8.35 -38.66
N PRO A 403 10.99 -7.57 -37.62
CA PRO A 403 11.58 -8.12 -36.41
C PRO A 403 10.61 -9.04 -35.66
N LYS A 404 11.13 -9.90 -34.77
CA LYS A 404 10.31 -10.89 -34.04
C LYS A 404 10.65 -10.98 -32.57
N VAL A 405 9.65 -11.38 -31.80
CA VAL A 405 9.61 -11.49 -30.34
C VAL A 405 10.62 -12.51 -29.83
N ALA A 406 11.79 -12.04 -29.36
CA ALA A 406 12.85 -12.92 -28.85
C ALA A 406 12.57 -13.52 -27.46
N VAL A 407 11.62 -12.99 -26.68
CA VAL A 407 11.29 -13.41 -25.31
C VAL A 407 9.76 -13.44 -25.14
N SER A 408 9.19 -14.46 -24.49
CA SER A 408 7.73 -14.63 -24.42
C SER A 408 7.08 -13.86 -23.25
N PHE A 409 5.87 -13.32 -23.46
CA PHE A 409 5.14 -12.55 -22.44
C PHE A 409 3.63 -12.77 -22.49
N ARG A 410 2.98 -12.63 -21.33
CA ARG A 410 1.52 -12.66 -21.18
C ARG A 410 0.98 -11.24 -21.20
N ALA A 411 0.12 -10.95 -22.17
CA ALA A 411 -0.63 -9.71 -22.32
C ALA A 411 -2.08 -9.94 -21.86
N VAL A 412 -2.64 -8.98 -21.15
CA VAL A 412 -4.04 -9.00 -20.70
C VAL A 412 -4.83 -8.03 -21.58
N SER A 413 -5.90 -8.47 -22.22
CA SER A 413 -6.73 -7.61 -23.07
C SER A 413 -8.22 -7.95 -23.03
N ILE A 414 -9.02 -6.91 -23.08
CA ILE A 414 -10.46 -7.00 -23.34
C ILE A 414 -10.58 -7.43 -24.81
N SER A 415 -11.21 -8.58 -25.08
CA SER A 415 -11.07 -9.28 -26.37
C SER A 415 -11.86 -8.59 -27.51
N GLN A 416 -11.53 -8.80 -28.78
CA GLN A 416 -11.85 -10.04 -29.54
C GLN A 416 -10.79 -10.42 -30.61
N ALA A 417 -10.71 -11.74 -30.90
CA ALA A 417 -10.02 -12.44 -32.01
C ALA A 417 -8.54 -12.09 -32.29
N GLN A 418 -7.55 -12.90 -31.85
CA GLN A 418 -7.03 -14.17 -32.43
C GLN A 418 -6.01 -14.01 -33.58
N TRP A 419 -4.95 -14.83 -33.56
CA TRP A 419 -3.68 -14.60 -34.27
C TRP A 419 -3.09 -15.94 -34.79
N ASN A 420 -2.45 -15.97 -35.96
CA ASN A 420 -1.89 -17.19 -36.58
C ASN A 420 -0.43 -17.02 -37.09
N HIS A 421 0.26 -18.14 -37.32
CA HIS A 421 1.72 -18.26 -37.49
C HIS A 421 2.28 -17.88 -38.88
N GLN A 422 3.54 -17.40 -38.93
CA GLN A 422 4.69 -18.09 -39.58
C GLN A 422 6.09 -17.48 -39.20
N ASN A 423 7.17 -18.12 -39.68
CA ASN A 423 8.63 -17.91 -39.48
C ASN A 423 9.18 -16.53 -39.97
N GLN A 424 10.42 -16.03 -39.75
CA GLN A 424 11.65 -16.36 -38.95
C GLN A 424 12.48 -15.04 -38.67
N ALA A 425 13.63 -15.11 -37.97
CA ALA A 425 14.61 -14.01 -37.63
C ALA A 425 14.23 -13.03 -36.47
N THR A 426 15.18 -12.22 -35.92
CA THR A 426 15.24 -11.94 -34.45
C THR A 426 15.55 -10.49 -34.00
N LEU A 427 14.81 -9.92 -33.02
CA LEU A 427 15.22 -8.78 -32.17
C LEU A 427 14.58 -8.79 -30.76
N VAL A 428 15.11 -8.00 -29.80
CA VAL A 428 14.61 -7.95 -28.40
C VAL A 428 13.65 -6.77 -28.17
N ILE A 429 12.44 -7.10 -27.70
CA ILE A 429 11.25 -6.21 -27.61
C ILE A 429 10.92 -5.84 -26.16
N ASP A 430 10.32 -4.65 -25.93
CA ASP A 430 9.90 -4.22 -24.58
C ASP A 430 8.47 -4.70 -24.30
N PRO A 431 8.20 -5.29 -23.13
CA PRO A 431 6.86 -5.74 -22.73
C PRO A 431 6.41 -5.16 -21.38
N MET A 432 7.25 -4.34 -20.74
CA MET A 432 7.20 -4.02 -19.32
C MET A 432 6.75 -2.59 -19.04
N LEU A 433 6.47 -1.84 -20.10
CA LEU A 433 5.54 -0.72 -20.11
C LEU A 433 4.74 -0.77 -21.42
N ARG A 434 3.48 -0.32 -21.35
CA ARG A 434 2.70 0.20 -22.49
C ARG A 434 2.19 -0.75 -23.59
N LEU A 435 1.68 -1.91 -23.21
CA LEU A 435 0.48 -2.42 -23.90
C LEU A 435 -0.64 -1.35 -23.92
N ILE A 436 -0.66 -0.53 -22.87
CA ILE A 436 -1.63 0.53 -22.56
C ILE A 436 -1.51 1.78 -23.44
N SER A 437 -0.30 2.28 -23.75
CA SER A 437 -0.23 3.51 -24.59
C SER A 437 -0.52 3.23 -26.06
N LYS A 438 -0.64 1.97 -26.46
CA LYS A 438 -0.93 1.51 -27.84
C LYS A 438 -2.40 1.12 -28.09
N LEU A 439 -3.31 1.41 -27.16
CA LEU A 439 -4.76 1.42 -27.46
C LEU A 439 -5.12 2.27 -28.71
N PRO A 440 -4.47 3.41 -29.02
CA PRO A 440 -4.63 4.11 -30.31
C PRO A 440 -4.14 3.31 -31.52
N ALA A 441 -3.04 2.57 -31.39
CA ALA A 441 -2.49 1.77 -32.48
C ALA A 441 -3.39 0.56 -32.76
N TYR A 442 -3.97 -0.04 -31.71
CA TYR A 442 -5.03 -1.07 -31.79
C TYR A 442 -6.16 -0.64 -32.74
N LEU A 443 -6.53 0.64 -32.69
CA LEU A 443 -7.59 1.23 -33.50
C LEU A 443 -7.13 1.58 -34.92
N SER A 444 -5.86 1.95 -35.13
CA SER A 444 -5.31 2.18 -36.47
C SER A 444 -5.30 0.92 -37.36
N MET A 445 -5.21 -0.29 -36.77
CA MET A 445 -5.16 -1.54 -37.55
C MET A 445 -6.53 -2.08 -37.97
N PHE A 446 -7.62 -1.64 -37.34
CA PHE A 446 -8.98 -1.92 -37.83
C PHE A 446 -9.28 -1.28 -39.18
N ALA A 447 -8.43 -0.36 -39.67
CA ALA A 447 -8.50 0.15 -41.04
C ALA A 447 -8.15 -0.89 -42.12
N ASN A 448 -7.45 -1.99 -41.75
CA ASN A 448 -6.85 -2.96 -42.66
C ASN A 448 -7.13 -4.45 -42.32
N SER A 449 -7.73 -4.77 -41.17
CA SER A 449 -8.15 -6.15 -40.84
C SER A 449 -9.55 -6.43 -41.40
N SER A 450 -9.76 -7.57 -42.04
CA SER A 450 -10.97 -7.89 -42.82
C SER A 450 -12.19 -8.31 -41.97
N THR A 451 -12.42 -7.62 -40.85
CA THR A 451 -13.58 -7.80 -39.98
C THR A 451 -14.28 -6.44 -39.83
N ILE A 452 -15.47 -6.33 -40.40
CA ILE A 452 -16.09 -5.04 -40.76
C ILE A 452 -16.33 -4.13 -39.54
N GLN A 453 -15.57 -3.04 -39.45
CA GLN A 453 -16.07 -1.77 -38.94
C GLN A 453 -16.40 -0.88 -40.14
N SER A 454 -17.49 -0.13 -40.07
CA SER A 454 -17.78 0.87 -41.10
C SER A 454 -16.75 2.02 -41.04
N PRO A 455 -16.41 2.68 -42.16
CA PRO A 455 -15.50 3.84 -42.15
C PRO A 455 -15.93 4.94 -41.17
N GLN A 456 -17.23 5.04 -40.91
CA GLN A 456 -17.87 5.89 -39.92
C GLN A 456 -17.38 5.63 -38.50
N GLN A 457 -17.36 4.37 -38.08
CA GLN A 457 -16.91 3.96 -36.74
C GLN A 457 -15.40 4.20 -36.57
N LEU A 458 -14.61 3.93 -37.61
CA LEU A 458 -13.17 4.24 -37.62
C LEU A 458 -12.91 5.74 -37.42
N ALA A 459 -13.65 6.62 -38.11
CA ALA A 459 -13.54 8.06 -37.94
C ALA A 459 -14.00 8.52 -36.54
N GLN A 460 -15.20 8.12 -36.08
CA GLN A 460 -15.74 8.47 -34.76
C GLN A 460 -14.79 8.07 -33.62
N VAL A 461 -14.20 6.87 -33.71
CA VAL A 461 -13.28 6.35 -32.70
C VAL A 461 -11.92 7.05 -32.75
N ALA A 462 -11.37 7.35 -33.94
CA ALA A 462 -10.11 8.09 -34.06
C ALA A 462 -10.21 9.54 -33.55
N LEU A 463 -11.35 10.21 -33.78
CA LEU A 463 -11.65 11.52 -33.21
C LEU A 463 -11.82 11.44 -31.67
N SER A 464 -12.47 10.39 -31.16
CA SER A 464 -12.61 10.15 -29.71
C SER A 464 -11.26 9.92 -29.02
N VAL A 465 -10.34 9.19 -29.65
CA VAL A 465 -8.95 9.04 -29.18
C VAL A 465 -8.21 10.38 -29.17
N SER A 466 -8.40 11.20 -30.21
CA SER A 466 -7.79 12.53 -30.30
C SER A 466 -8.29 13.44 -29.18
N LEU A 467 -9.60 13.43 -28.91
CA LEU A 467 -10.23 14.16 -27.82
C LEU A 467 -9.67 13.74 -26.44
N TYR A 468 -9.55 12.44 -26.18
CA TYR A 468 -8.93 11.93 -24.94
C TYR A 468 -7.48 12.41 -24.78
N ARG A 469 -6.69 12.40 -25.87
CA ARG A 469 -5.32 12.92 -25.84
C ARG A 469 -5.29 14.42 -25.55
N ALA A 470 -6.16 15.22 -26.17
CA ALA A 470 -6.29 16.64 -25.92
C ALA A 470 -6.68 16.93 -24.46
N GLN A 471 -7.66 16.20 -23.90
CA GLN A 471 -8.07 16.32 -22.49
C GLN A 471 -6.93 15.94 -21.51
N SER A 472 -6.19 14.87 -21.80
CA SER A 472 -5.03 14.42 -21.00
C SER A 472 -3.83 15.40 -21.06
N ALA A 473 -3.69 16.12 -22.18
CA ALA A 473 -2.74 17.21 -22.31
C ALA A 473 -3.23 18.45 -21.53
N ARG A 474 -4.48 18.89 -21.75
CA ARG A 474 -5.13 20.03 -21.07
C ARG A 474 -5.01 19.94 -19.56
N SER A 475 -5.38 18.81 -18.96
CA SER A 475 -5.31 18.60 -17.51
C SER A 475 -3.89 18.67 -16.94
N TYR A 476 -2.90 18.18 -17.69
CA TYR A 476 -1.49 18.30 -17.29
C TYR A 476 -1.00 19.75 -17.38
N ILE A 477 -1.25 20.42 -18.51
CA ILE A 477 -0.81 21.80 -18.75
C ILE A 477 -1.49 22.76 -17.76
N LEU A 478 -2.77 22.52 -17.42
CA LEU A 478 -3.50 23.28 -16.40
C LEU A 478 -2.86 23.20 -15.01
N LYS A 479 -2.34 22.03 -14.62
CA LYS A 479 -1.59 21.88 -13.37
C LYS A 479 -0.31 22.72 -13.41
N VAL A 480 0.48 22.60 -14.48
CA VAL A 480 1.72 23.37 -14.65
C VAL A 480 1.45 24.89 -14.68
N ALA A 481 0.39 25.34 -15.36
CA ALA A 481 0.02 26.76 -15.41
C ALA A 481 -0.33 27.33 -14.03
N LYS A 482 -0.92 26.52 -13.13
CA LYS A 482 -1.17 26.91 -11.73
C LYS A 482 0.14 27.01 -10.93
N GLU A 483 1.05 26.04 -11.10
CA GLU A 483 2.37 26.03 -10.44
C GLU A 483 3.25 27.22 -10.88
N LEU A 484 3.32 27.51 -12.19
CA LEU A 484 4.05 28.66 -12.74
C LEU A 484 3.40 30.02 -12.39
N ARG A 485 2.08 30.04 -12.11
CA ARG A 485 1.39 31.23 -11.58
C ARG A 485 1.80 31.53 -10.14
N ALA A 486 1.97 30.51 -9.29
CA ALA A 486 2.41 30.68 -7.92
C ALA A 486 3.88 31.14 -7.82
N THR A 487 4.78 30.58 -8.64
CA THR A 487 6.22 30.88 -8.62
C THR A 487 6.64 32.12 -9.42
N LYS A 488 5.69 32.84 -10.06
CA LYS A 488 5.94 33.99 -10.96
C LYS A 488 6.96 33.68 -12.09
N ALA A 489 7.03 32.43 -12.54
CA ALA A 489 8.04 31.99 -13.50
C ALA A 489 7.90 32.67 -14.88
N LYS A 490 9.03 33.01 -15.53
CA LYS A 490 9.07 33.63 -16.88
C LYS A 490 8.34 32.81 -17.95
N GLU A 491 8.30 31.49 -17.78
CA GLU A 491 7.71 30.54 -18.74
C GLU A 491 6.18 30.47 -18.69
N ARG A 492 5.56 31.16 -17.71
CA ARG A 492 4.11 31.15 -17.44
C ARG A 492 3.26 31.53 -18.65
N GLN A 493 3.70 32.48 -19.48
CA GLN A 493 2.90 32.97 -20.59
C GLN A 493 2.79 31.91 -21.70
N ILE A 494 3.92 31.36 -22.15
CA ILE A 494 3.99 30.26 -23.13
C ILE A 494 3.13 29.06 -22.70
N VAL A 495 3.17 28.69 -21.41
CA VAL A 495 2.37 27.56 -20.89
C VAL A 495 0.88 27.90 -20.78
N LYS A 496 0.51 29.18 -20.56
CA LYS A 496 -0.87 29.66 -20.56
C LYS A 496 -1.44 29.70 -21.99
N ASP A 497 -0.64 30.08 -22.98
CA ASP A 497 -1.11 30.22 -24.36
C ASP A 497 -1.26 28.84 -25.03
N CYS A 498 -0.31 27.92 -24.79
CA CYS A 498 -0.53 26.50 -25.09
C CYS A 498 -1.75 25.90 -24.35
N LEU A 499 -2.02 26.30 -23.09
CA LEU A 499 -3.22 25.83 -22.39
C LEU A 499 -4.51 26.29 -23.07
N ALA A 500 -4.53 27.49 -23.66
CA ALA A 500 -5.66 27.97 -24.44
C ALA A 500 -5.84 27.10 -25.70
N GLN A 501 -4.79 26.94 -26.51
CA GLN A 501 -4.82 26.12 -27.73
C GLN A 501 -5.24 24.66 -27.48
N ILE A 502 -4.73 24.04 -26.42
CA ILE A 502 -5.10 22.65 -26.07
C ILE A 502 -6.47 22.57 -25.39
N SER A 503 -7.05 23.68 -24.93
CA SER A 503 -8.46 23.75 -24.56
C SER A 503 -9.35 23.86 -25.79
N GLU A 504 -8.98 24.73 -26.74
CA GLU A 504 -9.66 24.88 -28.02
C GLU A 504 -9.68 23.55 -28.80
N CYS A 505 -8.56 22.82 -28.84
CA CYS A 505 -8.48 21.45 -29.39
C CYS A 505 -9.53 20.50 -28.79
N VAL A 506 -9.79 20.58 -27.48
CA VAL A 506 -10.78 19.73 -26.82
C VAL A 506 -12.19 20.11 -27.27
N ASP A 507 -12.47 21.40 -27.41
CA ASP A 507 -13.80 21.87 -27.74
C ASP A 507 -14.11 21.68 -29.23
N GLN A 508 -13.16 21.98 -30.13
CA GLN A 508 -13.19 21.64 -31.56
C GLN A 508 -13.40 20.13 -31.79
N LEU A 509 -12.60 19.25 -31.17
CA LEU A 509 -12.76 17.79 -31.33
C LEU A 509 -14.09 17.28 -30.73
N SER A 510 -14.57 17.90 -29.65
CA SER A 510 -15.89 17.58 -29.08
C SER A 510 -17.04 18.02 -29.99
N GLN A 511 -16.88 19.14 -30.72
CA GLN A 511 -17.81 19.56 -31.76
C GLN A 511 -17.78 18.59 -32.95
N SER A 512 -16.59 18.24 -33.46
CA SER A 512 -16.41 17.29 -34.58
C SER A 512 -17.13 15.96 -34.34
N ILE A 513 -16.98 15.36 -33.15
CA ILE A 513 -17.63 14.07 -32.83
C ILE A 513 -19.16 14.16 -32.89
N ARG A 514 -19.75 15.32 -32.59
CA ARG A 514 -21.21 15.52 -32.67
C ARG A 514 -21.70 15.55 -34.13
N GLU A 515 -21.01 16.25 -35.02
CA GLU A 515 -21.36 16.28 -36.45
C GLU A 515 -21.30 14.88 -37.08
N VAL A 516 -20.25 14.09 -36.79
CA VAL A 516 -20.14 12.70 -37.27
C VAL A 516 -21.21 11.77 -36.64
N HIS A 517 -21.96 12.24 -35.63
CA HIS A 517 -23.17 11.58 -35.12
C HIS A 517 -24.44 12.11 -35.80
N SER A 518 -24.54 13.43 -36.07
CA SER A 518 -25.65 14.04 -36.83
C SER A 518 -25.78 13.45 -38.24
N MET A 519 -24.66 13.18 -38.92
CA MET A 519 -24.57 12.50 -40.23
C MET A 519 -25.18 11.07 -40.27
N VAL A 520 -25.69 10.56 -39.15
CA VAL A 520 -26.27 9.22 -39.00
C VAL A 520 -27.80 9.27 -38.83
N ALA A 521 -28.39 10.46 -38.66
CA ALA A 521 -29.82 10.61 -38.45
C ALA A 521 -30.61 10.24 -39.73
N PRO A 522 -31.69 9.43 -39.67
CA PRO A 522 -32.48 9.00 -40.83
C PRO A 522 -33.29 10.09 -41.58
N ARG A 523 -32.89 11.37 -41.50
CA ARG A 523 -33.62 12.53 -42.02
C ARG A 523 -32.73 13.64 -42.62
N THR A 524 -31.40 13.52 -42.58
CA THR A 524 -30.50 14.53 -43.19
C THR A 524 -30.68 14.55 -44.71
N ALA A 525 -30.96 15.72 -45.29
CA ALA A 525 -30.97 15.89 -46.74
C ALA A 525 -29.55 15.78 -47.32
N SER A 526 -29.40 15.62 -48.65
CA SER A 526 -28.08 15.48 -49.27
C SER A 526 -27.14 16.66 -48.93
N ASP A 527 -27.67 17.88 -49.00
CA ASP A 527 -26.90 19.12 -48.77
C ASP A 527 -26.51 19.30 -47.29
N ASP A 528 -27.35 18.80 -46.38
CA ASP A 528 -27.19 18.81 -44.92
C ASP A 528 -25.96 17.95 -44.50
N VAL A 529 -25.75 16.82 -45.19
CA VAL A 529 -24.60 15.94 -44.96
C VAL A 529 -23.29 16.61 -45.39
N PHE A 530 -23.26 17.34 -46.50
CA PHE A 530 -22.06 18.07 -46.94
C PHE A 530 -21.70 19.22 -46.00
N TRP A 531 -22.68 19.87 -45.38
CA TRP A 531 -22.46 20.87 -44.34
C TRP A 531 -21.77 20.25 -43.10
N HIS A 532 -22.27 19.11 -42.61
CA HIS A 532 -21.63 18.38 -41.51
C HIS A 532 -20.19 17.92 -41.85
N ILE A 533 -19.91 17.51 -43.08
CA ILE A 533 -18.55 17.15 -43.51
C ILE A 533 -17.61 18.35 -43.40
N SER A 534 -18.01 19.49 -43.96
CA SER A 534 -17.22 20.74 -43.93
C SER A 534 -16.89 21.20 -42.51
N ASN A 535 -17.85 21.10 -41.58
CA ASN A 535 -17.64 21.41 -40.16
C ASN A 535 -16.56 20.51 -39.54
N VAL A 536 -16.59 19.19 -39.80
CA VAL A 536 -15.60 18.24 -39.25
C VAL A 536 -14.22 18.48 -39.84
N GLU A 537 -14.10 18.64 -41.16
CA GLU A 537 -12.81 18.92 -41.80
C GLU A 537 -12.19 20.22 -41.26
N THR A 538 -13.02 21.26 -41.08
CA THR A 538 -12.62 22.55 -40.50
C THR A 538 -12.13 22.40 -39.05
N TRP A 539 -12.95 21.83 -38.17
CA TRP A 539 -12.64 21.78 -36.72
C TRP A 539 -11.53 20.80 -36.38
N VAL A 540 -11.41 19.67 -37.10
CA VAL A 540 -10.30 18.72 -36.91
C VAL A 540 -8.99 19.30 -37.46
N SER A 541 -9.02 20.04 -38.57
CA SER A 541 -7.83 20.75 -39.08
C SER A 541 -7.40 21.91 -38.17
N ALA A 542 -8.36 22.61 -37.57
CA ALA A 542 -8.07 23.62 -36.54
C ALA A 542 -7.40 22.98 -35.32
N ALA A 543 -7.95 21.87 -34.79
CA ALA A 543 -7.35 21.16 -33.66
C ALA A 543 -5.95 20.59 -33.94
N LEU A 544 -5.67 20.20 -35.19
CA LEU A 544 -4.32 19.82 -35.62
C LEU A 544 -3.38 21.04 -35.62
N THR A 545 -3.88 22.19 -36.07
CA THR A 545 -3.12 23.45 -36.14
C THR A 545 -2.82 23.99 -34.74
N ASP A 546 -3.79 24.03 -33.83
CA ASP A 546 -3.64 24.47 -32.44
C ASP A 546 -2.68 23.57 -31.65
N ALA A 547 -2.79 22.25 -31.80
CA ALA A 547 -1.86 21.30 -31.18
C ALA A 547 -0.42 21.49 -31.70
N SER A 548 -0.24 21.64 -33.02
CA SER A 548 1.07 21.87 -33.63
C SER A 548 1.67 23.21 -33.17
N THR A 549 0.85 24.27 -33.16
CA THR A 549 1.27 25.63 -32.75
C THR A 549 1.66 25.68 -31.27
N CYS A 550 1.00 24.94 -30.38
CA CYS A 550 1.52 24.77 -29.02
C CYS A 550 2.88 24.03 -29.03
N ALA A 551 3.02 22.93 -29.78
CA ALA A 551 4.26 22.17 -29.78
C ALA A 551 5.46 23.06 -30.18
N ASP A 552 5.30 23.92 -31.17
CA ASP A 552 6.39 24.74 -31.72
C ASP A 552 6.78 25.96 -30.87
N GLN A 553 5.90 26.42 -29.98
CA GLN A 553 6.25 27.37 -28.90
C GLN A 553 7.30 26.83 -27.91
N PHE A 554 7.68 25.56 -28.00
CA PHE A 554 8.79 24.95 -27.27
C PHE A 554 9.96 24.57 -28.23
N PRO A 555 10.77 25.53 -28.70
CA PRO A 555 11.92 25.27 -29.56
C PRO A 555 13.19 24.90 -28.77
N GLY A 556 14.14 24.26 -29.47
CA GLY A 556 15.54 24.10 -29.03
C GLY A 556 15.91 22.74 -28.41
N ARG A 557 17.22 22.41 -28.44
CA ARG A 557 17.79 21.20 -27.82
C ARG A 557 17.84 21.27 -26.28
N ASN A 558 18.04 22.47 -25.72
CA ASN A 558 18.20 22.68 -24.28
C ASN A 558 16.87 23.02 -23.60
N MET A 559 15.93 22.06 -23.57
CA MET A 559 14.66 22.21 -22.86
C MET A 559 14.75 21.74 -21.40
N SER A 560 14.02 22.43 -20.51
CA SER A 560 13.74 21.90 -19.17
C SER A 560 12.88 20.64 -19.26
N LYS A 561 13.00 19.73 -18.29
CA LYS A 561 12.20 18.49 -18.21
C LYS A 561 10.68 18.77 -18.30
N LEU A 562 10.26 19.92 -17.80
CA LEU A 562 8.89 20.43 -17.87
C LEU A 562 8.45 20.69 -19.32
N LYS A 563 9.18 21.53 -20.07
CA LYS A 563 8.90 21.84 -21.48
C LYS A 563 8.91 20.60 -22.36
N ALA A 564 9.90 19.72 -22.19
CA ALA A 564 9.99 18.47 -22.92
C ALA A 564 8.76 17.56 -22.67
N THR A 565 8.22 17.56 -21.44
CA THR A 565 7.01 16.79 -21.11
C THR A 565 5.74 17.42 -21.69
N ILE A 566 5.65 18.76 -21.74
CA ILE A 566 4.54 19.47 -22.41
C ILE A 566 4.58 19.18 -23.93
N LYS A 567 5.69 19.49 -24.61
CA LYS A 567 5.83 19.27 -26.07
C LYS A 567 5.58 17.80 -26.43
N GLY A 568 6.10 16.86 -25.65
CA GLY A 568 5.85 15.43 -25.85
C GLY A 568 4.36 15.04 -25.74
N LYS A 569 3.64 15.55 -24.71
CA LYS A 569 2.19 15.32 -24.59
C LYS A 569 1.39 15.93 -25.74
N VAL A 570 1.80 17.11 -26.21
CA VAL A 570 1.09 17.87 -27.25
C VAL A 570 1.30 17.28 -28.64
N LEU A 571 2.53 16.84 -28.97
CA LEU A 571 2.80 16.13 -30.22
C LEU A 571 1.97 14.85 -30.36
N ASN A 572 1.67 14.16 -29.24
CA ASN A 572 0.75 13.02 -29.26
C ASN A 572 -0.68 13.43 -29.65
N VAL A 573 -1.15 14.64 -29.28
CA VAL A 573 -2.46 15.16 -29.69
C VAL A 573 -2.46 15.37 -31.20
N ALA A 574 -1.51 16.16 -31.73
CA ALA A 574 -1.38 16.45 -33.15
C ALA A 574 -1.30 15.18 -34.00
N GLN A 575 -0.50 14.19 -33.59
CA GLN A 575 -0.40 12.90 -34.26
C GLN A 575 -1.75 12.15 -34.29
N THR A 576 -2.49 12.08 -33.19
CA THR A 576 -3.82 11.45 -33.19
C THR A 576 -4.84 12.22 -34.02
N THR A 577 -4.85 13.56 -33.94
CA THR A 577 -5.78 14.40 -34.71
C THR A 577 -5.55 14.26 -36.21
N SER A 578 -4.28 14.20 -36.66
CA SER A 578 -3.93 13.96 -38.07
C SER A 578 -4.43 12.60 -38.58
N ILE A 579 -4.31 11.54 -37.76
CA ILE A 579 -4.87 10.21 -38.07
C ILE A 579 -6.41 10.25 -38.10
N GLY A 580 -7.04 10.99 -37.17
CA GLY A 580 -8.48 11.23 -37.14
C GLY A 580 -8.99 11.91 -38.40
N LEU A 581 -8.30 12.95 -38.86
CA LEU A 581 -8.61 13.67 -40.11
C LEU A 581 -8.50 12.76 -41.34
N ALA A 582 -7.42 11.98 -41.46
CA ALA A 582 -7.22 11.06 -42.57
C ALA A 582 -8.29 9.95 -42.64
N LEU A 583 -8.69 9.40 -41.48
CA LEU A 583 -9.79 8.43 -41.40
C LEU A 583 -11.15 9.08 -41.66
N PHE A 584 -11.35 10.34 -41.27
CA PHE A 584 -12.56 11.10 -41.60
C PHE A 584 -12.66 11.37 -43.10
N HIS A 585 -11.60 11.81 -43.78
CA HIS A 585 -11.61 11.96 -45.24
C HIS A 585 -11.92 10.64 -45.96
N ARG A 586 -11.36 9.51 -45.51
CA ARG A 586 -11.67 8.16 -46.03
C ARG A 586 -13.14 7.76 -45.83
N TYR A 587 -13.80 8.30 -44.80
CA TYR A 587 -15.24 8.16 -44.56
C TYR A 587 -16.07 9.11 -45.44
N ALA A 588 -15.74 10.40 -45.46
CA ALA A 588 -16.44 11.44 -46.21
C ALA A 588 -16.42 11.17 -47.72
N ALA A 589 -15.36 10.58 -48.25
CA ALA A 589 -15.22 10.12 -49.64
C ALA A 589 -16.33 9.15 -50.13
N ARG A 590 -17.19 8.62 -49.26
CA ARG A 590 -18.39 7.86 -49.66
C ARG A 590 -19.52 8.73 -50.19
N TYR A 591 -19.56 10.02 -49.83
CA TYR A 591 -20.61 10.97 -50.21
C TYR A 591 -20.25 11.79 -51.47
N TYR A 592 -18.96 11.87 -51.81
CA TYR A 592 -18.47 12.54 -53.02
C TYR A 592 -18.40 11.62 -54.26
N LYS A 593 -19.06 10.46 -54.22
CA LYS A 593 -19.19 9.56 -55.38
C LYS A 593 -20.61 9.66 -55.95
N PRO A 594 -20.76 9.86 -57.28
CA PRO A 594 -22.04 9.72 -57.96
C PRO A 594 -22.48 8.26 -58.07
#